data_AF-A0A7Y6Z9J5-F1
#
_entry.id   AF-A0A7Y6Z9J5-F1
#
_cell.length_a   1.000
_cell.length_b   1.000
_cell.length_c   1.000
_cell.angle_alpha   90.00
_cell.angle_beta   90.00
_cell.angle_gamma   90.00
#
_symmetry.space_group_name_H-M   'P 1'
#
loop_
_entity.id
_entity.type
_entity.pdbx_description
1 polymer ?
#
loop_
_entity_poly.entity_id
_entity_poly.type
_entity_poly.pdbx_seq_one_letter_code
_entity_poly.pdbx_strand_id
1 'polypeptide(L)' 'MSDYEKLARARRDLEETRNDLSQRIAEDSPDKADLILLHERVCRAIKALSGNF' A
#
# COMPACT_ATOMS: atom_id res chain seq x y z
N MET A 1 -13.58 12.48 -14.97
CA MET A 1 -12.86 12.14 -13.74
C MET A 1 -11.75 13.16 -13.54
N SER A 2 -11.85 13.96 -12.48
CA SER A 2 -10.88 14.96 -12.06
C SER A 2 -9.60 14.31 -11.51
N ASP A 3 -8.51 15.06 -11.43
CA ASP A 3 -7.26 14.55 -10.86
C ASP A 3 -7.40 14.19 -9.37
N TYR A 4 -8.28 14.87 -8.64
CA TYR A 4 -8.65 14.49 -7.26
C TYR A 4 -9.33 13.11 -7.19
N GLU A 5 -10.23 12.80 -8.12
CA GLU A 5 -10.87 11.48 -8.18
C GLU A 5 -9.87 10.38 -8.56
N LYS A 6 -8.91 10.67 -9.44
CA LYS A 6 -7.81 9.75 -9.78
C LYS A 6 -6.94 9.47 -8.55
N LEU A 7 -6.58 10.50 -7.78
CA LEU A 7 -5.82 10.37 -6.54
C LEU A 7 -6.56 9.55 -5.48
N ALA A 8 -7.86 9.83 -5.30
CA ALA A 8 -8.70 9.07 -4.37
C ALA A 8 -8.80 7.59 -4.76
N ARG A 9 -8.86 7.28 -6.07
CA ARG A 9 -8.82 5.91 -6.56
C ARG A 9 -7.47 5.25 -6.29
N ALA A 10 -6.36 5.90 -6.66
CA ALA A 10 -5.03 5.38 -6.41
C ALA A 10 -4.77 5.09 -4.92
N ARG A 11 -5.30 5.93 -4.02
CA ARG A 11 -5.21 5.68 -2.57
C ARG A 11 -5.94 4.40 -2.16
N ARG A 12 -7.16 4.17 -2.66
CA ARG A 12 -7.93 2.94 -2.36
C ARG A 12 -7.20 1.69 -2.87
N ASP A 13 -6.68 1.74 -4.10
CA ASP A 13 -5.96 0.60 -4.70
C ASP A 13 -4.69 0.27 -3.88
N LEU A 14 -4.00 1.29 -3.35
CA LEU A 14 -2.86 1.10 -2.44
C LEU A 14 -3.27 0.55 -1.07
N GLU A 15 -4.41 0.96 -0.51
CA GLU A 15 -4.94 0.43 0.75
C GLU A 15 -5.29 -1.06 0.64
N GLU A 16 -5.87 -1.47 -0.49
CA GLU A 16 -6.13 -2.88 -0.81
C GLU A 16 -4.82 -3.67 -0.90
N THR A 17 -3.85 -3.17 -1.68
CA THR A 17 -2.52 -3.77 -1.81
C THR A 17 -1.83 -3.94 -0.44
N ARG A 18 -1.94 -2.95 0.46
CA ARG A 18 -1.38 -3.03 1.81
C ARG A 18 -2.00 -4.16 2.62
N ASN A 19 -3.32 -4.34 2.54
CA ASN A 19 -4.04 -5.37 3.27
C ASN A 19 -3.61 -6.77 2.78
N ASP A 20 -3.52 -6.95 1.46
CA ASP A 20 -3.07 -8.21 0.85
C ASP A 20 -1.64 -8.55 1.26
N LEU A 21 -0.74 -7.56 1.25
CA LEU A 21 0.64 -7.75 1.71
C LEU A 21 0.69 -8.11 3.19
N SER A 22 -0.13 -7.47 4.02
CA SER A 22 -0.18 -7.76 5.46
C SER A 22 -0.62 -9.21 5.72
N GLN A 23 -1.60 -9.70 4.97
CA GLN A 23 -2.04 -11.09 5.05
C GLN A 23 -0.93 -12.05 4.60
N ARG A 24 -0.30 -11.81 3.45
CA ARG A 24 0.78 -12.67 2.92
C ARG A 24 2.02 -12.70 3.82
N ILE A 25 2.33 -11.60 4.50
CA ILE A 25 3.40 -11.52 5.51
C ILE A 25 3.05 -12.38 6.73
N ALA A 26 1.77 -12.43 7.12
CA ALA A 26 1.31 -13.24 8.24
C ALA A 26 1.34 -14.75 7.95
N GLU A 27 1.19 -15.15 6.68
CA GLU A 27 1.17 -16.55 6.23
C GLU A 27 2.57 -17.21 6.09
N ASP A 28 3.62 -16.58 6.62
CA ASP A 28 5.02 -17.06 6.64
C ASP A 28 5.56 -17.52 5.26
N SER A 29 5.32 -16.68 4.25
CA SER A 29 5.82 -16.90 2.88
C SER A 29 7.36 -16.92 2.81
N PRO A 30 7.97 -17.72 1.91
CA PRO A 30 9.43 -17.75 1.71
C PRO A 30 10.01 -16.38 1.32
N ASP A 31 9.19 -15.52 0.71
CA ASP A 31 9.60 -14.18 0.23
C ASP A 31 9.29 -13.06 1.25
N LYS A 32 9.20 -13.40 2.55
CA LYS A 32 8.76 -12.48 3.61
C LYS A 32 9.52 -11.15 3.64
N ALA A 33 10.84 -11.17 3.40
CA ALA A 33 11.67 -9.96 3.38
C ALA A 33 11.24 -8.99 2.26
N ASP A 34 10.99 -9.51 1.06
CA ASP A 34 10.53 -8.71 -0.08
C ASP A 34 9.11 -8.19 0.13
N LEU A 35 8.24 -9.00 0.74
CA LEU A 35 6.89 -8.58 1.10
C LEU A 35 6.89 -7.45 2.13
N ILE A 36 7.75 -7.52 3.14
CA ILE A 36 7.92 -6.45 4.15
C ILE A 36 8.41 -5.16 3.48
N LEU A 37 9.44 -5.25 2.62
CA LEU A 37 9.97 -4.09 1.88
C LEU A 37 8.89 -3.44 1.00
N LEU A 38 8.10 -4.25 0.30
CA LEU A 38 7.01 -3.76 -0.53
C LEU A 38 5.91 -3.13 0.33
N HIS A 39 5.55 -3.75 1.45
CA HIS A 39 4.57 -3.21 2.40
C HIS A 39 4.98 -1.84 2.93
N GLU A 40 6.26 -1.64 3.27
CA GLU A 40 6.77 -0.32 3.68
C GLU A 40 6.65 0.73 2.58
N ARG A 41 6.97 0.37 1.33
CA ARG A 41 6.84 1.28 0.18
C ARG A 41 5.39 1.71 -0.05
N VAL A 42 4.45 0.76 0.02
CA VAL A 42 3.01 1.04 -0.10
C VAL A 42 2.55 1.95 1.03
N CYS A 43 2.96 1.69 2.28
CA CYS A 43 2.64 2.56 3.41
C CYS A 43 3.14 4.00 3.21
N ARG A 44 4.36 4.19 2.68
CA ARG A 44 4.91 5.51 2.37
C ARG A 44 4.12 6.22 1.27
N ALA A 45 3.72 5.51 0.22
CA ALA A 45 2.89 6.05 -0.84
C ALA A 45 1.53 6.53 -0.32
N ILE A 46 0.84 5.73 0.50
CA ILE A 46 -0.44 6.11 1.12
C ILE A 46 -0.29 7.38 1.97
N LYS A 47 0.77 7.46 2.80
CA LYS A 47 1.05 8.66 3.62
C LYS A 47 1.24 9.90 2.74
N ALA A 48 2.05 9.80 1.69
CA ALA A 48 2.29 10.90 0.75
C ALA A 48 1.00 11.38 0.07
N LEU A 49 0.11 10.46 -0.31
CA LEU A 49 -1.19 10.78 -0.92
C LEU A 49 -2.22 11.31 0.09
N SER A 50 -2.02 11.09 1.39
CA SER A 50 -2.93 11.55 2.44
C SER A 50 -2.63 12.97 2.91
N GLY A 51 -1.54 13.59 2.43
CA GLY A 51 -1.13 14.95 2.81
C GLY A 51 -0.64 15.07 4.25
N ASN A 52 -0.41 13.96 4.94
CA ASN A 52 0.04 13.93 6.33
C ASN A 52 1.57 13.83 6.36
N PHE A 53 2.24 14.98 6.28
CA PHE A 53 3.69 15.12 6.46
C PHE A 53 4.08 15.12 7.93
#